data_AF-A0A2E2LAU6-F1
#
_entry.id   AF-A0A2E2LAU6-F1
#
_cell.length_a   1.000
_cell.length_b   1.000
_cell.length_c   1.000
_cell.angle_alpha   90.00
_cell.angle_beta   90.00
_cell.angle_gamma   90.00
#
_symmetry.space_group_name_H-M   'P 1'
#
loop_
_entity.id
_entity.type
_entity.pdbx_description
1 polymer ?
#
loop_
_entity_poly.entity_id
_entity_poly.type
_entity_poly.pdbx_seq_one_letter_code
_entity_poly.pdbx_strand_id
1 'polypeptide(L)' 'MIDVRRGNPTDDELAALIAVLSEAYRTEVEDATADPTPQRSAWELTQRGLRPPLRRDLGWRQGGWQHGC' A
#
# COMPACT_ATOMS: atom_id res chain seq x y z
N MET A 1 -21.34 5.98 12.92
CA MET A 1 -21.37 4.64 12.30
C MET A 1 -21.67 4.86 10.81
N ILE A 2 -20.81 4.37 9.91
CA ILE A 2 -21.05 4.49 8.46
C ILE A 2 -21.62 3.14 7.99
N ASP A 3 -22.85 3.16 7.46
CA ASP A 3 -23.48 1.98 6.86
C ASP A 3 -23.11 1.91 5.38
N VAL A 4 -22.48 0.81 4.98
CA VAL A 4 -22.03 0.60 3.60
C VAL A 4 -22.98 -0.38 2.93
N ARG A 5 -23.78 0.13 2.00
CA ARG A 5 -24.73 -0.67 1.23
C ARG A 5 -24.16 -0.99 -0.14
N ARG A 6 -24.39 -2.21 -0.61
CA ARG A 6 -24.15 -2.57 -2.02
C ARG A 6 -25.18 -1.84 -2.87
N GLY A 7 -24.71 -1.05 -3.84
CA GLY A 7 -25.55 -0.31 -4.79
C GLY A 7 -25.09 -0.49 -6.24
N ASN A 8 -25.90 0.01 -7.17
CA ASN A 8 -25.58 0.15 -8.59
C ASN A 8 -25.79 1.64 -8.96
N PRO A 9 -24.79 2.50 -8.74
CA PRO A 9 -24.93 3.93 -8.97
C PRO A 9 -25.18 4.22 -10.46
N THR A 10 -25.92 5.28 -10.72
CA THR A 10 -26.11 5.81 -12.07
C THR A 10 -24.84 6.48 -12.58
N ASP A 11 -24.75 6.71 -13.89
CA ASP A 11 -23.60 7.40 -14.51
C ASP A 11 -23.43 8.83 -13.98
N ASP A 12 -24.53 9.53 -13.73
CA ASP A 12 -24.53 10.90 -13.17
C ASP A 12 -24.01 10.91 -11.72
N GLU A 13 -24.41 9.93 -10.91
CA GLU A 13 -23.92 9.80 -9.53
C GLU A 13 -22.42 9.45 -9.49
N LEU A 14 -21.96 8.59 -10.41
CA LEU A 14 -20.53 8.31 -10.57
C LEU A 14 -19.76 9.55 -11.02
N ALA A 15 -20.29 10.31 -11.97
CA ALA A 15 -19.67 11.55 -12.42
C ALA A 15 -19.56 12.58 -11.28
N ALA A 16 -20.62 12.74 -10.49
CA ALA A 16 -20.63 13.62 -9.33
C ALA A 16 -19.59 13.18 -8.28
N LEU A 17 -19.50 11.89 -7.99
CA LEU A 17 -18.50 11.34 -7.06
C LEU A 17 -17.08 11.57 -7.55
N ILE A 18 -16.80 11.29 -8.83
CA ILE A 18 -15.47 11.48 -9.43
C ILE A 18 -15.08 12.96 -9.38
N ALA A 19 -16.01 13.88 -9.67
CA ALA A 19 -15.73 15.32 -9.61
C ALA A 19 -15.29 15.75 -8.20
N VAL A 20 -16.02 15.32 -7.17
CA VAL A 20 -15.68 15.63 -5.77
C VAL A 20 -14.36 15.00 -5.36
N LEU A 21 -14.13 13.73 -5.72
CA LEU A 21 -12.89 13.02 -5.37
C LEU A 21 -11.67 13.65 -6.08
N SER A 22 -11.84 14.06 -7.34
CA SER A 22 -10.78 14.70 -8.10
C SER A 22 -10.37 16.05 -7.49
N GLU A 23 -11.35 16.83 -7.02
CA GLU A 23 -11.08 18.08 -6.32
C GLU A 23 -10.31 17.84 -5.03
N ALA A 24 -10.81 16.93 -4.17
CA ALA A 24 -10.15 16.60 -2.91
C ALA A 24 -8.72 16.10 -3.14
N TYR A 25 -8.54 15.22 -4.13
CA TYR A 25 -7.22 14.71 -4.48
C TYR A 25 -6.28 15.82 -5.00
N ARG A 26 -6.79 16.78 -5.77
CA ARG A 26 -6.01 17.92 -6.24
C ARG A 26 -5.53 18.79 -5.08
N THR A 27 -6.43 19.12 -4.13
CA THR A 27 -6.05 19.87 -2.92
C THR A 27 -4.97 19.16 -2.12
N GLU A 28 -5.12 17.85 -1.90
CA GLU A 28 -4.10 17.05 -1.19
C GLU A 28 -2.74 17.06 -1.90
N VAL A 29 -2.73 17.03 -3.23
CA VAL A 29 -1.50 17.11 -4.04
C VAL A 29 -0.87 18.50 -3.96
N GLU A 30 -1.67 19.57 -3.98
CA GLU A 30 -1.20 20.95 -3.84
C GLU A 30 -0.60 21.21 -2.46
N ASP A 31 -1.19 20.62 -1.42
CA ASP A 31 -0.73 20.74 -0.03
C ASP A 31 0.41 19.75 0.31
N ALA A 32 0.73 18.81 -0.58
CA ALA A 32 1.78 17.82 -0.36
C ALA A 32 3.16 18.50 -0.25
N THR A 33 3.76 18.41 0.94
CA THR A 33 5.12 18.93 1.19
C THR A 33 6.22 17.91 0.85
N ALA A 34 5.84 16.67 0.53
CA ALA A 34 6.78 15.61 0.18
C ALA A 34 7.28 15.79 -1.26
N ASP A 35 8.57 15.49 -1.50
CA ASP A 35 9.12 15.49 -2.86
C ASP A 35 8.44 14.41 -3.71
N PRO A 36 7.87 14.73 -4.88
CA PRO A 36 7.18 13.77 -5.74
C PRO A 36 8.13 12.79 -6.44
N THR A 37 9.43 13.06 -6.43
CA THR A 37 10.44 12.20 -7.04
C THR A 37 10.57 10.92 -6.21
N PRO A 38 10.39 9.73 -6.81
CA PRO A 38 10.66 8.48 -6.11
C PRO A 38 12.14 8.44 -5.69
N GLN A 39 12.39 8.47 -4.38
CA GLN A 39 13.73 8.32 -3.82
C GLN A 39 13.88 6.94 -3.21
N ARG A 40 15.10 6.39 -3.27
CA ARG A 40 15.44 5.18 -2.51
C ARG A 40 15.27 5.49 -1.03
N SER A 41 14.46 4.70 -0.36
CA SER A 41 14.28 4.80 1.08
C SER A 41 15.60 4.53 1.82
N ALA A 42 15.74 5.09 3.01
CA ALA A 42 16.87 4.79 3.89
C ALA A 42 16.99 3.27 4.15
N TRP A 43 15.87 2.54 4.16
CA TRP A 43 15.85 1.09 4.23
C TRP A 43 16.54 0.46 3.02
N GLU A 44 16.10 0.77 1.80
CA GLU A 44 16.70 0.27 0.55
C GLU A 44 18.19 0.59 0.39
N LEU A 45 18.66 1.70 0.96
CA LEU A 45 20.07 2.07 0.95
C LEU A 45 20.90 1.29 1.97
N THR A 46 20.29 0.89 3.09
CA THR A 46 20.98 0.25 4.21
C THR A 46 20.80 -1.27 4.26
N GLN A 47 20.00 -1.86 3.34
CA GLN A 47 19.88 -3.31 3.22
C GLN A 47 21.23 -3.93 2.86
N ARG A 48 21.96 -4.42 3.87
CA ARG A 48 23.18 -5.20 3.67
C ARG A 48 22.79 -6.61 3.29
N GLY A 49 22.85 -6.93 1.99
CA GLY A 49 22.74 -8.29 1.43
C GLY A 49 21.88 -9.23 2.29
N LEU A 50 20.64 -8.83 2.54
CA LEU A 50 19.80 -9.57 3.48
C LEU A 50 19.45 -10.91 2.84
N ARG A 51 19.63 -11.95 3.65
CA ARG A 51 19.30 -13.37 3.44
C ARG A 51 18.23 -13.56 2.35
N PRO A 52 18.40 -14.53 1.42
CA PRO A 52 17.45 -14.78 0.35
C PRO A 52 16.01 -14.74 0.87
N PRO A 53 15.08 -14.12 0.13
CA PRO A 53 13.72 -13.92 0.57
C PRO A 53 13.12 -15.25 1.04
N LEU A 54 12.31 -15.19 2.10
CA LEU A 54 11.68 -16.37 2.67
C LEU A 54 10.95 -17.16 1.57
N ARG A 55 11.36 -18.41 1.37
CA ARG A 55 10.74 -19.34 0.40
C ARG A 55 9.29 -19.61 0.80
N ARG A 56 8.37 -18.88 0.19
CA ARG A 56 6.93 -18.93 0.48
C ARG A 56 6.29 -20.28 0.11
N ASP A 57 6.95 -21.06 -0.75
CA ASP A 57 6.58 -22.41 -1.15
C ASP A 57 6.78 -23.46 -0.04
N LEU A 58 7.58 -23.17 0.99
CA LEU A 58 7.83 -24.09 2.11
C LEU A 58 6.75 -24.04 3.21
N GLY A 59 5.77 -23.13 3.10
CA GLY A 59 4.70 -22.95 4.08
C GLY A 59 5.20 -22.51 5.48
N TRP A 60 4.26 -22.14 6.36
CA TRP A 60 4.56 -21.60 7.70
C TRP A 60 5.01 -22.66 8.73
N ARG A 61 5.24 -23.92 8.31
CA ARG A 61 5.38 -25.08 9.21
C ARG A 61 6.80 -25.62 9.39
N GLN A 62 7.79 -25.15 8.63
CA GLN A 62 9.16 -25.68 8.67
C GLN A 62 10.16 -24.71 9.33
N GLY A 63 9.69 -23.89 10.28
CA GLY A 63 10.55 -23.06 11.14
C GLY A 63 11.29 -23.92 12.18
N GLY A 64 12.14 -24.84 11.71
CA GLY A 64 12.89 -25.76 12.55
C GLY A 64 14.00 -25.07 13.31
N TRP A 65 13.73 -24.67 14.55
CA TRP A 65 14.75 -24.62 15.60
C TRP A 65 15.06 -26.06 15.99
N GLN A 66 15.98 -26.69 15.26
CA GLN A 66 16.55 -27.97 15.66
C GLN A 66 17.75 -27.66 16.55
N HIS A 67 17.53 -27.71 17.86
CA HIS A 67 18.61 -27.68 18.85
C HIS A 67 19.46 -28.96 18.72
N GLY A 68 20.78 -28.81 18.61
CA GLY A 68 21.73 -29.92 18.67
C GLY A 68 23.16 -29.37 18.70
N CYS A 69 23.94 -29.84 19.68
CA CYS A 69 25.24 -29.34 20.14
C CYS A 69 26.33 -29.16 19.06
#